data_AF-A0A7K8ISA3-F1
#
_entry.id   AF-A0A7K8ISA3-F1
#
_cell.length_a   1.000
_cell.length_b   1.000
_cell.length_c   1.000
_cell.angle_alpha   90.00
_cell.angle_beta   90.00
_cell.angle_gamma   90.00
#
_symmetry.space_group_name_H-M   'P 1'
#
loop_
_entity.id
_entity.type
_entity.pdbx_description
1 polymer ?
#
loop_
_entity_poly.entity_id
_entity_poly.type
_entity_poly.pdbx_seq_one_letter_code
_entity_poly.pdbx_strand_id
1 'polypeptide(L)'
;MAEPRSKRPRGTLPACPAHRPLPASRVRHGFPAAVEEALCGVTGAQLELHYCLQALGEYFDQSHVALPNISKFFLHQALEERKAAEALMKYQQERGGHYCSKTIQKPNYDYAVGLMKALELAMVQWKTLLRYFEELYALSVENSDPHSASTIKKQFIGPKIWKIKLMGDLLTNARRLDCSQDGRNSLGDYFMDRLQKEFRTSIEPECSDPCSPCLPLQQWTGAAEGPKRLQRECSLHRNGIGPIYATIHCTAMLPQCNDGTGAKVKQGREGL
;
A
#
# COMPACT_ATOMS: atom_id res chain seq x y z
N MET A 1 3.17 -37.85 -6.52
CA MET A 1 1.72 -37.60 -6.51
C MET A 1 1.50 -36.12 -6.72
N ALA A 2 0.70 -35.73 -7.72
CA ALA A 2 0.36 -34.32 -7.94
C ALA A 2 -0.67 -33.88 -6.88
N GLU A 3 -0.44 -32.75 -6.23
CA GLU A 3 -1.44 -32.17 -5.32
C GLU A 3 -2.76 -31.94 -6.07
N PRO A 4 -3.91 -32.21 -5.44
CA PRO A 4 -5.19 -31.95 -6.05
C PRO A 4 -5.34 -30.44 -6.27
N ARG A 5 -5.62 -30.03 -7.52
CA ARG A 5 -5.98 -28.64 -7.84
C ARG A 5 -7.21 -28.26 -7.00
N SER A 6 -7.00 -27.44 -5.98
CA SER A 6 -8.08 -26.80 -5.24
C SER A 6 -9.00 -26.07 -6.23
N LYS A 7 -10.29 -26.42 -6.25
CA LYS A 7 -11.26 -25.78 -7.15
C LYS A 7 -11.31 -24.29 -6.82
N ARG A 8 -10.93 -23.47 -7.80
CA ARG A 8 -10.85 -22.01 -7.70
C ARG A 8 -12.26 -21.45 -7.41
N PRO A 9 -12.43 -20.55 -6.44
CA PRO A 9 -13.62 -19.70 -6.39
C PRO A 9 -13.73 -18.91 -7.69
N ARG A 10 -14.95 -18.63 -8.17
CA ARG A 10 -15.19 -17.75 -9.33
C ARG A 10 -14.87 -16.31 -8.94
N GLY A 11 -13.59 -15.95 -8.92
CA GLY A 11 -13.09 -14.60 -8.64
C GLY A 11 -12.65 -13.86 -9.91
N THR A 12 -12.51 -12.54 -9.81
CA THR A 12 -11.91 -11.70 -10.86
C THR A 12 -10.39 -11.61 -10.75
N LEU A 13 -9.80 -12.24 -9.72
CA LEU A 13 -8.37 -12.33 -9.48
C LEU A 13 -7.57 -12.64 -10.74
N PRO A 14 -6.55 -11.81 -11.08
CA PRO A 14 -5.66 -12.11 -12.18
C PRO A 14 -4.89 -13.40 -11.89
N ALA A 15 -4.97 -14.34 -12.81
CA ALA A 15 -4.21 -15.58 -12.76
C ALA A 15 -2.88 -15.45 -13.49
N CYS A 16 -1.90 -16.26 -13.10
CA CYS A 16 -0.67 -16.43 -13.86
C CYS A 16 -0.67 -17.82 -14.51
N PRO A 17 -1.07 -17.95 -15.79
CA PRO A 17 -1.20 -19.26 -16.44
C PRO A 17 0.13 -20.00 -16.59
N ALA A 18 1.25 -19.27 -16.57
CA ALA A 18 2.60 -19.83 -16.61
C ALA A 18 3.12 -20.24 -15.22
N HIS A 19 2.39 -19.95 -14.15
CA HIS A 19 2.91 -20.12 -12.80
C HIS A 19 2.97 -21.59 -12.40
N ARG A 20 4.16 -22.01 -11.97
CA ARG A 20 4.38 -23.35 -11.42
C ARG A 20 5.21 -23.22 -10.13
N PRO A 21 4.73 -23.71 -8.99
CA PRO A 21 5.51 -23.67 -7.75
C PRO A 21 6.87 -24.34 -7.96
N LEU A 22 7.93 -23.68 -7.47
CA LEU A 22 9.28 -24.24 -7.53
C LEU A 22 9.38 -25.42 -6.55
N PRO A 23 9.66 -26.65 -7.02
CA PRO A 23 9.56 -27.86 -6.20
C PRO A 23 10.66 -28.01 -5.13
N ALA A 24 11.67 -27.12 -5.09
CA ALA A 24 12.88 -27.29 -4.27
C ALA A 24 13.26 -26.08 -3.41
N SER A 25 12.33 -25.15 -3.17
CA SER A 25 12.62 -23.99 -2.31
C SER A 25 12.75 -24.40 -0.85
N ARG A 26 13.96 -24.29 -0.28
CA ARG A 26 14.26 -24.68 1.12
C ARG A 26 13.54 -23.81 2.16
N VAL A 27 13.14 -22.60 1.78
CA VAL A 27 12.48 -21.63 2.68
C VAL A 27 10.95 -21.71 2.61
N ARG A 28 10.39 -22.49 1.68
CA ARG A 28 8.94 -22.60 1.51
C ARG A 28 8.33 -23.34 2.70
N HIS A 29 7.50 -22.64 3.46
CA HIS A 29 6.74 -23.21 4.57
C HIS A 29 5.34 -22.61 4.64
N GLY A 30 4.31 -23.46 4.63
CA GLY A 30 2.91 -23.03 4.73
C GLY A 30 2.50 -22.01 3.66
N PHE A 31 3.04 -22.12 2.43
CA PHE A 31 2.74 -21.21 1.33
C PHE A 31 1.94 -21.94 0.23
N PRO A 32 0.61 -21.74 0.17
CA PRO A 32 -0.25 -22.45 -0.79
C PRO A 32 0.01 -22.02 -2.23
N ALA A 33 0.03 -22.98 -3.16
CA ALA A 33 0.25 -22.71 -4.59
C ALA A 33 -0.79 -21.75 -5.19
N ALA A 34 -2.05 -21.83 -4.75
CA ALA A 34 -3.12 -20.94 -5.21
C ALA A 34 -2.86 -19.47 -4.81
N VAL A 35 -2.34 -19.25 -3.60
CA VAL A 35 -1.99 -17.91 -3.10
C VAL A 35 -0.76 -17.38 -3.84
N GLU A 36 0.25 -18.23 -4.09
CA GLU A 36 1.44 -17.87 -4.87
C GLU A 36 1.09 -17.46 -6.32
N GLU A 37 0.23 -18.23 -7.00
CA GLU A 37 -0.22 -17.92 -8.35
C GLU A 37 -0.97 -16.58 -8.40
N ALA A 38 -1.87 -16.35 -7.45
CA ALA A 38 -2.65 -15.13 -7.36
C ALA A 38 -1.76 -13.92 -7.02
N LEU A 39 -0.79 -14.06 -6.11
CA LEU A 39 0.24 -13.02 -5.86
C LEU A 39 1.00 -12.67 -7.14
N CYS A 40 1.39 -13.66 -7.92
CA CYS A 40 2.08 -13.43 -9.19
C CYS A 40 1.19 -12.66 -10.19
N GLY A 41 -0.10 -13.00 -10.26
CA GLY A 41 -1.07 -12.29 -11.09
C GLY A 41 -1.29 -10.84 -10.65
N VAL A 42 -1.50 -10.60 -9.36
CA VAL A 42 -1.70 -9.26 -8.79
C VAL A 42 -0.46 -8.39 -8.95
N THR A 43 0.73 -8.96 -8.78
CA THR A 43 2.00 -8.26 -9.03
C THR A 43 2.08 -7.79 -10.48
N GLY A 44 1.66 -8.62 -11.45
CA GLY A 44 1.56 -8.22 -12.86
C GLY A 44 0.61 -7.05 -13.08
N ALA A 45 -0.61 -7.13 -12.52
CA ALA A 45 -1.59 -6.04 -12.60
C ALA A 45 -1.08 -4.73 -11.97
N GLN A 46 -0.29 -4.82 -10.88
CA GLN A 46 0.32 -3.65 -10.27
C GLN A 46 1.36 -2.99 -11.19
N LEU A 47 2.17 -3.79 -11.90
CA LEU A 47 3.12 -3.26 -12.88
C LEU A 47 2.43 -2.65 -14.10
N GLU A 48 1.31 -3.21 -14.54
CA GLU A 48 0.46 -2.61 -15.58
C GLU A 48 -0.04 -1.22 -15.15
N LEU A 49 -0.49 -1.08 -13.89
CA LEU A 49 -0.88 0.22 -13.35
C LEU A 49 0.30 1.19 -13.28
N HIS A 50 1.46 0.75 -12.79
CA HIS A 50 2.66 1.56 -12.78
C HIS A 50 2.94 2.15 -14.17
N TYR A 51 2.90 1.31 -15.21
CA TYR A 51 3.17 1.77 -16.56
C TYR A 51 2.08 2.71 -17.10
N CYS A 52 0.81 2.46 -16.77
CA CYS A 52 -0.29 3.39 -17.09
C CYS A 52 -0.07 4.78 -16.46
N LEU A 53 0.28 4.84 -15.17
CA LEU A 53 0.52 6.10 -14.48
C LEU A 53 1.75 6.82 -15.02
N GLN A 54 2.81 6.08 -15.35
CA GLN A 54 4.00 6.65 -15.96
C GLN A 54 3.67 7.29 -17.32
N ALA A 55 2.91 6.59 -18.17
CA ALA A 55 2.47 7.10 -19.46
C ALA A 55 1.60 8.37 -19.33
N LEU A 56 0.72 8.43 -18.32
CA LEU A 56 -0.04 9.65 -18.01
C LEU A 56 0.87 10.79 -17.59
N GLY A 57 1.86 10.53 -16.72
CA GLY A 57 2.82 11.54 -16.29
C GLY A 57 3.63 12.12 -17.45
N GLU A 58 4.16 11.25 -18.32
CA GLU A 58 4.88 11.65 -19.54
C GLU A 58 3.99 12.44 -20.51
N TYR A 59 2.71 12.08 -20.62
CA TYR A 59 1.75 12.81 -21.46
C TYR A 59 1.54 14.25 -21.00
N PHE A 60 1.31 14.48 -19.71
CA PHE A 60 1.08 15.83 -19.17
C PHE A 60 2.33 16.73 -19.23
N ASP A 61 3.52 16.16 -19.40
CA ASP A 61 4.78 16.89 -19.58
C ASP A 61 5.01 17.35 -21.04
N GLN A 62 4.25 16.80 -22.00
CA GLN A 62 4.42 17.16 -23.41
C GLN A 62 4.14 18.64 -23.65
N SER A 63 4.90 19.26 -24.54
CA SER A 63 4.86 20.72 -24.78
C SER A 63 3.48 21.26 -25.19
N HIS A 64 2.64 20.44 -25.81
CA HIS A 64 1.28 20.82 -26.21
C HIS A 64 0.22 20.64 -25.10
N VAL A 65 0.59 20.03 -23.97
CA VAL A 65 -0.26 19.88 -22.77
C VAL A 65 0.27 20.77 -21.65
N ALA A 66 1.57 20.68 -21.32
CA ALA A 66 2.32 21.55 -20.42
C ALA A 66 1.70 21.74 -19.02
N LEU A 67 1.32 20.64 -18.36
CA LEU A 67 0.78 20.61 -16.98
C LEU A 67 1.76 19.90 -16.03
N PRO A 68 2.85 20.58 -15.61
CA PRO A 68 4.00 19.95 -14.98
C PRO A 68 3.75 19.39 -13.57
N ASN A 69 2.84 19.97 -12.78
CA ASN A 69 2.54 19.47 -11.44
C ASN A 69 1.65 18.23 -11.53
N ILE A 70 0.71 18.20 -12.47
CA ILE A 70 -0.08 17.00 -12.78
C ILE A 70 0.84 15.88 -13.30
N SER A 71 1.79 16.20 -14.18
CA SER A 71 2.81 15.25 -14.62
C SER A 71 3.59 14.65 -13.44
N LYS A 72 4.16 15.51 -12.58
CA LYS A 72 4.89 15.10 -11.37
C LYS A 72 4.05 14.20 -10.47
N PHE A 73 2.78 14.53 -10.28
CA PHE A 73 1.86 13.71 -9.50
C PHE A 73 1.75 12.29 -10.05
N PHE A 74 1.46 12.13 -11.34
CA PHE A 74 1.31 10.80 -11.95
C PHE A 74 2.62 10.02 -11.96
N LEU A 75 3.77 10.67 -12.21
CA LEU A 75 5.09 10.05 -12.12
C LEU A 75 5.41 9.58 -10.70
N HIS A 76 5.05 10.39 -9.68
CA HIS A 76 5.19 9.99 -8.28
C HIS A 76 4.30 8.79 -7.95
N GLN A 77 3.03 8.80 -8.39
CA GLN A 77 2.15 7.65 -8.20
C GLN A 77 2.68 6.40 -8.91
N ALA A 78 3.25 6.54 -10.12
CA ALA A 78 3.89 5.45 -10.84
C ALA A 78 5.06 4.86 -10.05
N LEU A 79 5.92 5.70 -9.45
CA LEU A 79 7.03 5.27 -8.61
C LEU A 79 6.54 4.47 -7.39
N GLU A 80 5.50 4.97 -6.70
CA GLU A 80 4.93 4.29 -5.54
C GLU A 80 4.31 2.93 -5.92
N GLU A 81 3.66 2.83 -7.08
CA GLU A 81 3.13 1.55 -7.57
C GLU A 81 4.24 0.57 -7.97
N ARG A 82 5.34 1.06 -8.55
CA ARG A 82 6.53 0.24 -8.82
C ARG A 82 7.14 -0.31 -7.54
N LYS A 83 7.38 0.54 -6.53
CA LYS A 83 7.89 0.10 -5.21
C LYS A 83 6.98 -0.95 -4.59
N ALA A 84 5.67 -0.78 -4.70
CA ALA A 84 4.71 -1.75 -4.19
C ALA A 84 4.74 -3.08 -4.97
N ALA A 85 4.95 -3.07 -6.30
CA ALA A 85 5.18 -4.29 -7.07
C ALA A 85 6.49 -5.00 -6.66
N GLU A 86 7.58 -4.25 -6.48
CA GLU A 86 8.86 -4.78 -6.00
C GLU A 86 8.73 -5.38 -4.59
N ALA A 87 7.94 -4.75 -3.71
CA ALA A 87 7.63 -5.29 -2.38
C ALA A 87 6.87 -6.62 -2.45
N LEU A 88 5.90 -6.77 -3.38
CA LEU A 88 5.20 -8.04 -3.60
C LEU A 88 6.15 -9.13 -4.13
N MET A 89 7.05 -8.79 -5.06
CA MET A 89 8.06 -9.73 -5.56
C MET A 89 8.99 -10.21 -4.45
N LYS A 90 9.48 -9.27 -3.64
CA LYS A 90 10.35 -9.57 -2.49
C LYS A 90 9.62 -10.46 -1.48
N TYR A 91 8.39 -10.11 -1.13
CA TYR A 91 7.54 -10.93 -0.25
C TYR A 91 7.36 -12.35 -0.78
N GLN A 92 7.08 -12.49 -2.07
CA GLN A 92 6.91 -13.80 -2.72
C GLN A 92 8.21 -14.62 -2.66
N GLN A 93 9.36 -13.99 -2.86
CA GLN A 93 10.67 -14.64 -2.76
C GLN A 93 10.99 -15.06 -1.31
N GLU A 94 10.69 -14.22 -0.32
CA GLU A 94 10.85 -14.53 1.11
C GLU A 94 10.02 -15.75 1.54
N ARG A 95 8.81 -15.91 0.99
CA ARG A 95 7.95 -17.08 1.22
C ARG A 95 8.37 -18.32 0.45
N GLY A 96 9.44 -18.24 -0.36
CA GLY A 96 9.96 -19.34 -1.16
C GLY A 96 9.22 -19.58 -2.47
N GLY A 97 8.46 -18.59 -2.95
CA GLY A 97 7.90 -18.57 -4.30
C GLY A 97 8.73 -17.71 -5.25
N HIS A 98 8.16 -17.43 -6.42
CA HIS A 98 8.80 -16.59 -7.44
C HIS A 98 7.78 -15.82 -8.27
N TYR A 99 8.17 -14.66 -8.78
CA TYR A 99 7.38 -13.92 -9.75
C TYR A 99 7.67 -14.42 -11.17
N CYS A 100 6.64 -14.75 -11.93
CA CYS A 100 6.76 -15.03 -13.36
C CYS A 100 6.69 -13.71 -14.14
N SER A 101 7.80 -13.31 -14.75
CA SER A 101 7.83 -12.12 -15.61
C SER A 101 6.85 -12.27 -16.76
N LYS A 102 6.10 -11.21 -17.04
CA LYS A 102 5.14 -11.14 -18.16
C LYS A 102 5.45 -9.91 -19.01
N THR A 103 5.15 -10.00 -20.30
CA THR A 103 5.19 -8.83 -21.19
C THR A 103 4.07 -7.87 -20.81
N ILE A 104 4.46 -6.68 -20.34
CA ILE A 104 3.51 -5.60 -20.05
C ILE A 104 3.31 -4.82 -21.33
N GLN A 105 2.07 -4.81 -21.82
CA GLN A 105 1.74 -4.08 -23.03
C GLN A 105 1.66 -2.58 -22.74
N LYS A 106 1.98 -1.80 -23.78
CA LYS A 106 1.73 -0.37 -23.79
C LYS A 106 0.24 -0.12 -23.53
N PRO A 107 -0.12 0.78 -22.60
CA PRO A 107 -1.51 1.14 -22.39
C PRO A 107 -2.13 1.63 -23.70
N ASN A 108 -3.28 1.08 -24.07
CA ASN A 108 -4.00 1.45 -25.29
C ASN A 108 -4.86 2.68 -25.04
N TYR A 109 -4.20 3.81 -24.74
CA TYR A 109 -4.87 5.09 -24.61
C TYR A 109 -4.46 5.97 -25.78
N ASP A 110 -5.43 6.46 -26.54
CA ASP A 110 -5.20 7.62 -27.40
C ASP A 110 -4.78 8.77 -26.49
N TYR A 111 -3.60 9.34 -26.75
CA TYR A 111 -2.95 10.39 -25.97
C TYR A 111 -3.66 11.75 -26.06
N ALA A 112 -4.99 11.77 -26.00
CA ALA A 112 -5.81 12.97 -25.98
C ALA A 112 -6.78 12.88 -24.80
N VAL A 113 -6.22 12.80 -23.59
CA VAL A 113 -6.98 12.56 -22.36
C VAL A 113 -6.91 13.83 -21.49
N GLY A 114 -8.03 14.55 -21.33
CA GLY A 114 -8.10 15.66 -20.37
C GLY A 114 -7.88 15.19 -18.92
N LEU A 115 -7.57 16.13 -18.01
CA LEU A 115 -7.26 15.82 -16.61
C LEU A 115 -8.34 14.94 -15.95
N MET A 116 -9.62 15.26 -16.16
CA MET A 116 -10.70 14.48 -15.58
C MET A 116 -10.63 13.01 -15.98
N LYS A 117 -10.43 12.74 -17.28
CA LYS A 117 -10.41 11.39 -17.79
C LYS A 117 -9.18 10.62 -17.29
N ALA A 118 -8.04 11.29 -17.14
CA ALA A 118 -6.84 10.70 -16.55
C ALA A 118 -7.06 10.29 -15.08
N LEU A 119 -7.69 11.17 -14.28
CA LEU A 119 -8.03 10.87 -12.88
C LEU A 119 -9.06 9.73 -12.77
N GLU A 120 -10.07 9.69 -13.63
CA GLU A 120 -11.06 8.60 -13.67
C GLU A 120 -10.41 7.26 -14.03
N LEU A 121 -9.56 7.23 -15.05
CA LEU A 121 -8.81 6.04 -15.45
C LEU A 121 -7.97 5.50 -14.29
N ALA A 122 -7.20 6.36 -13.62
CA ALA A 122 -6.39 5.97 -12.47
C ALA A 122 -7.26 5.46 -11.30
N MET A 123 -8.37 6.12 -11.01
CA MET A 123 -9.31 5.70 -9.95
C MET A 123 -9.90 4.32 -10.22
N VAL A 124 -10.30 4.04 -11.46
CA VAL A 124 -10.84 2.72 -11.86
C VAL A 124 -9.80 1.62 -11.69
N GLN A 125 -8.55 1.89 -12.06
CA GLN A 125 -7.47 0.92 -11.88
C GLN A 125 -7.17 0.65 -10.40
N TRP A 126 -7.11 1.67 -9.54
CA TRP A 126 -6.91 1.45 -8.10
C TRP A 126 -8.07 0.71 -7.44
N LYS A 127 -9.32 0.98 -7.82
CA LYS A 127 -10.48 0.19 -7.37
C LYS A 127 -10.37 -1.26 -7.79
N THR A 128 -9.91 -1.50 -9.01
CA THR A 128 -9.70 -2.85 -9.56
C THR A 128 -8.62 -3.59 -8.78
N LEU A 129 -7.47 -2.95 -8.52
CA LEU A 129 -6.41 -3.52 -7.68
C LEU A 129 -6.86 -3.77 -6.25
N LEU A 130 -7.61 -2.85 -5.65
CA LEU A 130 -8.15 -3.03 -4.30
C LEU A 130 -9.01 -4.30 -4.24
N ARG A 131 -9.92 -4.48 -5.20
CA ARG A 131 -10.72 -5.71 -5.32
C ARG A 131 -9.84 -6.95 -5.45
N TYR A 132 -8.77 -6.91 -6.25
CA TYR A 132 -7.83 -8.03 -6.35
C TYR A 132 -7.13 -8.32 -5.02
N PHE A 133 -6.73 -7.31 -4.24
CA PHE A 133 -6.15 -7.52 -2.92
C PHE A 133 -7.17 -8.08 -1.92
N GLU A 134 -8.43 -7.65 -1.97
CA GLU A 134 -9.50 -8.21 -1.12
C GLU A 134 -9.78 -9.68 -1.46
N GLU A 135 -9.87 -10.02 -2.74
CA GLU A 135 -10.02 -11.40 -3.18
C GLU A 135 -8.78 -12.25 -2.82
N LEU A 136 -7.57 -11.70 -2.95
CA LEU A 136 -6.34 -12.39 -2.55
C LEU A 136 -6.27 -12.61 -1.03
N TYR A 137 -6.75 -11.64 -0.26
CA TYR A 137 -6.90 -11.77 1.19
C TYR A 137 -7.86 -12.91 1.53
N ALA A 138 -9.05 -12.94 0.91
CA ALA A 138 -10.02 -14.01 1.11
C ALA A 138 -9.43 -15.39 0.73
N LEU A 139 -8.75 -15.47 -0.42
CA LEU A 139 -8.07 -16.69 -0.87
C LEU A 139 -7.00 -17.15 0.13
N SER A 140 -6.26 -16.22 0.73
CA SER A 140 -5.26 -16.54 1.75
C SER A 140 -5.90 -17.11 3.01
N VAL A 141 -7.05 -16.57 3.44
CA VAL A 141 -7.81 -17.09 4.58
C VAL A 141 -8.36 -18.48 4.27
N GLU A 142 -8.97 -18.69 3.10
CA GLU A 142 -9.51 -19.99 2.66
C GLU A 142 -8.44 -21.09 2.61
N ASN A 143 -7.22 -20.74 2.19
CA ASN A 143 -6.10 -21.67 2.10
C ASN A 143 -5.26 -21.74 3.39
N SER A 144 -5.76 -21.20 4.51
CA SER A 144 -5.07 -21.22 5.81
C SER A 144 -3.65 -20.63 5.77
N ASP A 145 -3.44 -19.54 5.01
CA ASP A 145 -2.20 -18.75 4.96
C ASP A 145 -2.36 -17.42 5.73
N PRO A 146 -2.26 -17.44 7.07
CA PRO A 146 -2.46 -16.24 7.90
C PRO A 146 -1.42 -15.16 7.65
N HIS A 147 -0.20 -15.53 7.23
CA HIS A 147 0.86 -14.58 6.96
C HIS A 147 0.57 -13.73 5.73
N SER A 148 0.14 -14.38 4.63
CA SER A 148 -0.30 -13.65 3.43
C SER A 148 -1.51 -12.78 3.72
N ALA A 149 -2.53 -13.31 4.40
CA ALA A 149 -3.71 -12.53 4.78
C ALA A 149 -3.33 -11.27 5.59
N SER A 150 -2.45 -11.40 6.59
CA SER A 150 -1.98 -10.26 7.40
C SER A 150 -1.20 -9.25 6.57
N THR A 151 -0.29 -9.72 5.72
CA THR A 151 0.58 -8.87 4.88
C THR A 151 -0.25 -8.05 3.89
N ILE A 152 -1.16 -8.71 3.16
CA ILE A 152 -2.03 -8.06 2.17
C ILE A 152 -2.87 -6.96 2.82
N LYS A 153 -3.51 -7.28 3.96
CA LYS A 153 -4.35 -6.34 4.70
C LYS A 153 -3.58 -5.12 5.19
N LYS A 154 -2.41 -5.33 5.79
CA LYS A 154 -1.62 -4.25 6.41
C LYS A 154 -0.90 -3.37 5.40
N GLN A 155 -0.27 -3.98 4.39
CA GLN A 155 0.67 -3.28 3.53
C GLN A 155 0.05 -2.80 2.21
N PHE A 156 -0.99 -3.46 1.70
CA PHE A 156 -1.46 -3.21 0.33
C PHE A 156 -2.88 -2.66 0.23
N ILE A 157 -3.82 -3.12 1.07
CA ILE A 157 -5.23 -2.65 1.05
C ILE A 157 -5.34 -1.18 1.49
N GLY A 158 -4.76 -0.83 2.64
CA GLY A 158 -4.85 0.52 3.22
C GLY A 158 -4.40 1.65 2.27
N PRO A 159 -3.20 1.55 1.67
CA PRO A 159 -2.74 2.57 0.72
C PRO A 159 -3.67 2.76 -0.48
N LYS A 160 -4.29 1.68 -0.99
CA LYS A 160 -5.20 1.76 -2.15
C LYS A 160 -6.49 2.51 -1.81
N ILE A 161 -7.03 2.33 -0.61
CA ILE A 161 -8.21 3.07 -0.11
C ILE A 161 -7.90 4.58 -0.07
N TRP A 162 -6.72 4.95 0.45
CA TRP A 162 -6.32 6.36 0.50
C TRP A 162 -6.19 6.97 -0.90
N LYS A 163 -5.59 6.26 -1.86
CA LYS A 163 -5.49 6.72 -3.26
C LYS A 163 -6.87 6.91 -3.91
N ILE A 164 -7.81 6.01 -3.64
CA ILE A 164 -9.19 6.12 -4.14
C ILE A 164 -9.89 7.36 -3.55
N LYS A 165 -9.71 7.62 -2.26
CA LYS A 165 -10.26 8.82 -1.61
C LYS A 165 -9.66 10.09 -2.22
N LEU A 166 -8.34 10.14 -2.36
CA LEU A 166 -7.62 11.25 -2.99
C LEU A 166 -8.15 11.53 -4.41
N MET A 167 -8.30 10.50 -5.24
CA MET A 167 -8.88 10.65 -6.58
C MET A 167 -10.31 11.19 -6.54
N GLY A 168 -11.13 10.74 -5.60
CA GLY A 168 -12.49 11.24 -5.43
C GLY A 168 -12.54 12.73 -5.09
N ASP A 169 -11.60 13.21 -4.28
CA ASP A 169 -11.49 14.63 -3.93
C ASP A 169 -11.03 15.47 -5.13
N LEU A 170 -10.00 14.99 -5.84
CA LEU A 170 -9.49 15.65 -7.04
C LEU A 170 -10.55 15.73 -8.15
N LEU A 171 -11.31 14.65 -8.36
CA LEU A 171 -12.41 14.62 -9.33
C LEU A 171 -13.54 15.58 -8.94
N THR A 172 -13.86 15.67 -7.65
CA THR A 172 -14.84 16.65 -7.14
C THR A 172 -14.39 18.08 -7.43
N ASN A 173 -13.11 18.40 -7.22
CA ASN A 173 -12.57 19.72 -7.50
C ASN A 173 -12.49 20.01 -9.00
N ALA A 174 -12.06 19.04 -9.81
CA ALA A 174 -12.02 19.19 -11.26
C ALA A 174 -13.42 19.48 -11.84
N ARG A 175 -14.46 18.81 -11.33
CA ARG A 175 -15.85 19.10 -11.70
C ARG A 175 -16.33 20.49 -11.29
N ARG A 176 -15.86 21.02 -10.16
CA ARG A 176 -16.19 22.40 -9.72
C ARG A 176 -15.54 23.48 -10.58
N LEU A 177 -14.46 23.13 -11.27
CA LEU A 177 -13.71 24.03 -12.15
C LEU A 177 -14.05 23.82 -13.63
N ASP A 178 -15.09 23.04 -13.93
CA ASP A 178 -15.51 22.68 -15.29
C ASP A 178 -14.36 22.17 -16.17
N CYS A 179 -13.48 21.33 -15.60
CA CYS A 179 -12.39 20.70 -16.33
C CYS A 179 -12.92 19.92 -17.54
N SER A 180 -12.45 20.24 -18.76
CA SER A 180 -12.89 19.59 -19.99
C SER A 180 -12.39 18.15 -20.10
N GLN A 181 -13.20 17.26 -20.69
CA GLN A 181 -12.77 15.88 -20.98
C GLN A 181 -11.79 15.81 -22.17
N ASP A 182 -11.89 16.76 -23.10
CA ASP A 182 -11.13 16.74 -24.36
C ASP A 182 -9.73 17.36 -24.21
N GLY A 183 -9.38 17.84 -23.00
CA GLY A 183 -8.06 18.42 -22.69
C GLY A 183 -7.74 19.74 -23.39
N ARG A 184 -8.64 20.26 -24.23
CA ARG A 184 -8.46 21.52 -24.96
C ARG A 184 -9.04 22.68 -24.18
N ASN A 185 -8.22 23.72 -23.99
CA ASN A 185 -8.59 25.04 -23.48
C ASN A 185 -9.28 25.06 -22.10
N SER A 186 -8.92 24.12 -21.23
CA SER A 186 -9.47 24.06 -19.86
C SER A 186 -8.69 24.99 -18.92
N LEU A 187 -9.24 26.18 -18.64
CA LEU A 187 -8.76 27.04 -17.57
C LEU A 187 -8.78 26.31 -16.21
N GLY A 188 -9.74 25.39 -16.03
CA GLY A 188 -9.85 24.54 -14.86
C GLY A 188 -8.64 23.62 -14.68
N ASP A 189 -8.13 23.00 -15.76
CA ASP A 189 -6.96 22.13 -15.70
C ASP A 189 -5.72 22.92 -15.29
N TYR A 190 -5.59 24.15 -15.79
CA TYR A 190 -4.53 25.06 -15.38
C TYR A 190 -4.65 25.43 -13.89
N PHE A 191 -5.84 25.78 -13.40
CA PHE A 191 -6.02 26.06 -11.97
C PHE A 191 -5.77 24.84 -11.09
N MET A 192 -6.15 23.64 -11.54
CA MET A 192 -5.85 22.40 -10.85
C MET A 192 -4.32 22.19 -10.77
N ASP A 193 -3.61 22.24 -11.91
CA ASP A 193 -2.14 22.15 -11.94
C ASP A 193 -1.48 23.18 -11.04
N ARG A 194 -1.98 24.41 -11.10
CA ARG A 194 -1.37 25.51 -10.37
C ARG A 194 -1.73 25.50 -8.91
N LEU A 195 -2.94 25.20 -8.46
CA LEU A 195 -3.39 25.50 -7.10
C LEU A 195 -3.62 24.25 -6.23
N GLN A 196 -3.84 23.08 -6.83
CA GLN A 196 -4.09 21.86 -6.09
C GLN A 196 -2.80 21.39 -5.39
N LYS A 197 -2.85 21.24 -4.06
CA LYS A 197 -1.67 20.97 -3.24
C LYS A 197 -1.08 19.59 -3.50
N GLU A 198 -1.93 18.61 -3.75
CA GLU A 198 -1.59 17.21 -3.95
C GLU A 198 -0.83 16.98 -5.27
N PHE A 199 -0.94 17.89 -6.23
CA PHE A 199 -0.10 17.88 -7.44
C PHE A 199 1.27 18.52 -7.23
N ARG A 200 1.41 19.35 -6.18
CA ARG A 200 2.63 20.07 -5.85
C ARG A 200 3.52 19.35 -4.85
N THR A 201 3.06 18.27 -4.22
CA THR A 201 3.89 17.50 -3.28
C THR A 201 5.02 16.83 -4.03
N SER A 202 6.12 17.56 -4.15
CA SER A 202 7.42 17.06 -4.55
C SER A 202 7.88 16.02 -3.54
N ILE A 203 8.58 15.04 -4.08
CA ILE A 203 9.52 14.15 -3.42
C ILE A 203 10.46 15.01 -2.56
N GLU A 204 10.16 15.16 -1.28
CA GLU A 204 11.20 15.42 -0.28
C GLU A 204 11.54 14.06 0.33
N PRO A 205 12.74 13.51 0.09
CA PRO A 205 13.27 12.52 0.99
C PRO A 205 13.58 13.29 2.29
N GLU A 206 12.69 13.22 3.28
CA GLU A 206 13.01 13.55 4.66
C GLU A 206 14.08 12.56 5.15
N CYS A 207 15.34 12.83 4.78
CA CYS A 207 16.52 12.43 5.52
C CYS A 207 17.03 13.70 6.20
N SER A 208 16.32 14.11 7.24
CA SER A 208 16.69 15.21 8.12
C SER A 208 17.47 14.68 9.32
N ASP A 209 18.54 13.93 9.04
CA ASP A 209 19.66 13.82 9.96
C ASP A 209 20.86 14.51 9.30
N PRO A 210 21.39 15.63 9.84
CA PRO A 210 22.69 16.10 9.42
C PRO A 210 23.72 15.03 9.80
N CYS A 211 24.18 14.26 8.83
CA CYS A 211 25.36 13.42 8.94
C CYS A 211 26.49 14.28 9.54
N SER A 212 26.86 13.95 10.78
CA SER A 212 28.01 14.54 11.44
C SER A 212 29.25 14.26 10.59
N PRO A 213 30.17 15.23 10.38
CA PRO A 213 31.33 14.99 9.54
C PRO A 213 32.17 13.85 10.15
N CYS A 214 32.27 12.74 9.41
CA CYS A 214 33.19 11.66 9.74
C CYS A 214 34.61 12.22 9.78
N LEU A 215 35.26 12.14 10.94
CA LEU A 215 36.67 12.47 11.09
C LEU A 215 37.52 11.55 10.19
N PRO A 216 38.60 12.05 9.56
CA PRO A 216 39.41 11.24 8.66
C PRO A 216 40.11 10.10 9.40
N LEU A 217 40.12 8.91 8.78
CA LEU A 217 40.93 7.78 9.20
C LEU A 217 42.40 8.22 9.31
N GLN A 218 42.90 8.35 10.54
CA GLN A 218 44.32 8.27 10.82
C GLN A 218 44.64 6.83 11.23
N GLN A 219 45.67 6.30 10.59
CA GLN A 219 46.19 4.93 10.71
C GLN A 219 46.50 4.56 12.17
N TRP A 220 46.07 3.38 12.61
CA TRP A 220 46.57 2.75 13.83
C TRP A 220 47.29 1.45 13.48
N THR A 221 48.62 1.56 13.39
CA THR A 221 49.56 0.45 13.58
C THR A 221 49.50 0.00 15.05
N GLY A 222 49.56 -1.31 15.27
CA GLY A 222 49.07 -1.95 16.49
C GLY A 222 49.98 -1.95 17.72
N ALA A 223 49.40 -2.41 18.83
CA ALA A 223 50.00 -3.28 19.84
C ALA A 223 48.90 -3.71 20.84
N ALA A 224 48.99 -4.95 21.32
CA ALA A 224 48.04 -5.61 22.21
C ALA A 224 48.16 -5.13 23.67
N GLU A 225 47.04 -5.10 24.41
CA GLU A 225 46.93 -5.44 25.84
C GLU A 225 45.46 -5.74 26.23
N GLY A 226 45.28 -6.48 27.33
CA GLY A 226 44.14 -7.35 27.65
C GLY A 226 42.77 -6.73 28.03
N PRO A 227 41.76 -7.56 28.30
CA PRO A 227 40.36 -7.14 28.32
C PRO A 227 40.00 -6.51 29.67
N LYS A 228 39.69 -5.21 29.67
CA LYS A 228 38.98 -4.56 30.78
C LYS A 228 37.49 -4.50 30.46
N ARG A 229 36.73 -5.28 31.22
CA ARG A 229 35.27 -5.33 31.26
C ARG A 229 34.73 -3.97 31.69
N LEU A 230 34.21 -3.17 30.76
CA LEU A 230 33.47 -1.96 31.08
C LEU A 230 31.98 -2.31 31.17
N GLN A 231 31.46 -2.36 32.41
CA GLN A 231 30.02 -2.33 32.66
C GLN A 231 29.45 -1.04 32.04
N ARG A 232 28.55 -1.17 31.06
CA ARG A 232 27.63 -0.10 30.70
C ARG A 232 26.27 -0.46 31.28
N GLU A 233 25.87 0.33 32.28
CA GLU A 233 24.52 0.34 32.83
C GLU A 233 23.51 0.60 31.71
N CYS A 234 22.47 -0.22 31.69
CA CYS A 234 21.35 -0.12 30.78
C CYS A 234 20.40 0.95 31.32
N SER A 235 20.58 2.21 30.91
CA SER A 235 19.59 3.25 31.17
C SER A 235 18.48 3.16 30.12
N LEU A 236 17.36 2.55 30.52
CA LEU A 236 16.08 2.60 29.82
C LEU A 236 15.61 4.07 29.73
N HIS A 237 15.80 4.71 28.57
CA HIS A 237 15.00 5.88 28.23
C HIS A 237 13.91 5.47 27.24
N ARG A 238 12.70 5.25 27.79
CA ARG A 238 11.45 5.32 27.03
C ARG A 238 11.31 6.73 26.47
N ASN A 239 11.13 6.85 25.16
CA ASN A 239 10.37 7.88 24.44
C ASN A 239 9.96 7.19 23.11
N GLY A 240 8.71 6.98 22.71
CA GLY A 240 7.45 7.56 23.16
C GLY A 240 6.74 8.36 22.05
N ILE A 241 6.71 7.88 20.79
CA ILE A 241 5.82 8.44 19.75
C ILE A 241 5.24 7.27 18.93
N GLY A 242 4.00 6.90 19.28
CA GLY A 242 3.14 6.01 18.49
C GLY A 242 2.27 6.80 17.50
N PRO A 243 1.61 6.11 16.56
CA PRO A 243 0.99 6.73 15.39
C PRO A 243 -0.29 7.50 15.75
N ILE A 244 -0.45 8.64 15.09
CA ILE A 244 -1.64 9.50 15.14
C ILE A 244 -2.75 8.83 14.32
N TYR A 245 -3.69 8.18 15.01
CA TYR A 245 -5.08 8.12 14.55
C TYR A 245 -5.97 8.60 15.70
N ALA A 246 -6.77 9.62 15.41
CA ALA A 246 -7.69 10.23 16.35
C ALA A 246 -8.81 9.25 16.69
N THR A 247 -8.84 8.80 17.95
CA THR A 247 -10.01 8.13 18.54
C THR A 247 -11.00 9.21 18.95
N ILE A 248 -12.17 9.22 18.31
CA ILE A 248 -13.35 9.96 18.78
C ILE A 248 -13.79 9.30 20.10
N HIS A 249 -13.62 10.01 21.21
CA HIS A 249 -14.19 9.64 22.50
C HIS A 249 -15.68 10.02 22.52
N CYS A 250 -16.55 9.04 22.82
CA CYS A 250 -17.89 9.30 23.33
C CYS A 250 -17.95 8.75 24.76
N THR A 251 -17.93 9.65 25.74
CA THR A 251 -18.05 9.35 27.17
C THR A 251 -19.48 9.53 27.64
N ALA A 252 -20.06 8.49 28.25
CA ALA A 252 -21.12 8.65 29.25
C ALA A 252 -21.15 7.44 30.22
N MET A 253 -20.43 7.62 31.32
CA MET A 253 -20.70 7.22 32.72
C MET A 253 -21.49 5.93 33.04
N LEU A 254 -20.80 4.97 33.66
CA LEU A 254 -21.37 4.00 34.61
C LEU A 254 -21.03 4.43 36.05
N PRO A 255 -21.93 4.31 37.05
CA PRO A 255 -21.61 4.60 38.44
C PRO A 255 -20.86 3.45 39.13
N GLN A 256 -20.10 3.84 40.16
CA GLN A 256 -19.19 3.03 40.98
C GLN A 256 -19.90 1.98 41.84
N CYS A 257 -19.24 0.82 41.99
CA CYS A 257 -19.51 -0.17 43.04
C CYS A 257 -18.92 0.29 44.37
N ASN A 258 -19.66 0.09 45.46
CA ASN A 258 -19.12 -0.01 46.82
C ASN A 258 -19.59 -1.35 47.43
N ASP A 259 -18.66 -1.99 48.13
CA ASP A 259 -18.79 -3.27 48.83
C ASP A 259 -19.74 -3.22 50.03
N GLY A 260 -20.31 -4.39 50.38
CA GLY A 260 -20.54 -4.74 51.78
C GLY A 260 -21.89 -5.36 52.16
N THR A 261 -21.87 -6.68 52.33
CA THR A 261 -22.45 -7.43 53.47
C THR A 261 -23.98 -7.60 53.60
N GLY A 262 -24.43 -8.85 53.45
CA GLY A 262 -25.21 -9.52 54.51
C GLY A 262 -26.74 -9.64 54.38
N ALA A 263 -27.17 -10.89 54.54
CA ALA A 263 -28.44 -11.36 55.12
C ALA A 263 -29.63 -11.72 54.21
N LYS A 264 -30.16 -12.90 54.55
CA LYS A 264 -31.26 -13.71 54.01
C LYS A 264 -32.64 -12.99 54.04
N VAL A 265 -33.59 -13.48 53.23
CA VAL A 265 -34.94 -14.02 53.61
C VAL A 265 -36.07 -13.71 52.59
N LYS A 266 -36.73 -14.80 52.16
CA LYS A 266 -38.14 -15.05 51.72
C LYS A 266 -38.83 -14.33 50.54
N GLN A 267 -39.30 -15.19 49.62
CA GLN A 267 -40.65 -15.37 49.04
C GLN A 267 -41.56 -14.16 48.77
N GLY A 268 -42.07 -14.09 47.54
CA GLY A 268 -43.29 -13.37 47.15
C GLY A 268 -43.66 -13.66 45.70
N ARG A 269 -44.93 -13.96 45.44
CA ARG A 269 -45.55 -14.55 44.24
C ARG A 269 -46.33 -13.46 43.47
N GLU A 270 -46.78 -13.79 42.25
CA GLU A 270 -47.84 -13.13 41.44
C GLU A 270 -47.43 -11.82 40.73
N GLY A 271 -47.76 -11.52 39.47
CA GLY A 271 -48.77 -12.06 38.56
C GLY A 271 -49.68 -10.93 38.10
N LEU A 272 -49.52 -10.47 36.84
CA LEU A 272 -50.52 -9.92 35.90
C LEU A 272 -49.81 -9.29 34.70
#